data_AF-A0A2H4RFY0-F1
#
_entry.id   AF-A0A2H4RFY0-F1
#
_cell.length_a   1.000
_cell.length_b   1.000
_cell.length_c   1.000
_cell.angle_alpha   90.00
_cell.angle_beta   90.00
_cell.angle_gamma   90.00
#
_symmetry.space_group_name_H-M   'P 1'
#
loop_
_entity.id
_entity.type
_entity.pdbx_description
1 polymer ?
#
loop_
_entity_poly.entity_id
_entity_poly.type
_entity_poly.pdbx_seq_one_letter_code
_entity_poly.pdbx_strand_id
1 'polypeptide(L)' 'MAVPKKRTSASKKRIHKNVWKRKGYWTVLKAFSLGNSLSSGNSKSFFVRQTNSLGNSLSSGNSKSFFVRQTNKISNKT' A
#
# COMPACT_ATOMS: atom_id res chain seq x y z
N MET A 1 -12.21 33.65 -7.88
CA MET A 1 -11.27 32.50 -8.05
C MET A 1 -10.05 32.98 -8.81
N ALA A 2 -8.85 32.52 -8.46
CA ALA A 2 -7.63 32.90 -9.16
C ALA A 2 -7.54 32.16 -10.51
N VAL A 3 -7.39 32.92 -11.61
CA VAL A 3 -7.29 32.39 -12.97
C VAL A 3 -5.82 32.37 -13.40
N PRO A 4 -5.30 31.25 -13.96
CA PRO A 4 -3.92 31.18 -14.40
C PRO A 4 -3.68 32.13 -15.58
N LYS A 5 -2.72 33.04 -15.41
CA LYS A 5 -2.39 34.05 -16.44
C LYS A 5 -1.73 33.46 -17.68
N LYS A 6 -1.03 32.32 -17.54
CA LYS A 6 -0.28 31.63 -18.60
C LYS A 6 -0.39 30.12 -18.42
N ARG A 7 -0.23 29.38 -19.53
CA ARG A 7 -0.15 27.91 -19.52
C ARG A 7 1.17 27.44 -18.91
N THR A 8 1.15 26.29 -18.26
CA THR A 8 2.37 25.64 -17.78
C THR A 8 3.19 25.09 -18.96
N SER A 9 4.52 25.18 -18.87
CA SER A 9 5.41 24.58 -19.85
C SER A 9 5.29 23.05 -19.84
N ALA A 10 5.63 22.40 -20.94
CA ALA A 10 5.57 20.94 -21.05
C ALA A 10 6.45 20.24 -20.01
N SER A 11 7.66 20.77 -19.75
CA SER A 11 8.56 20.26 -18.72
C SER A 11 7.93 20.34 -17.32
N LYS A 12 7.40 21.51 -16.93
CA LYS A 12 6.76 21.72 -15.63
C LYS A 12 5.55 20.78 -15.44
N LYS A 13 4.73 20.61 -16.48
CA LYS A 13 3.60 19.66 -16.47
C LYS A 13 4.07 18.21 -16.25
N ARG A 14 5.17 17.77 -16.89
CA ARG A 14 5.72 16.42 -16.73
C ARG A 14 6.24 16.19 -15.30
N ILE A 15 6.94 17.16 -14.71
CA ILE A 15 7.45 17.07 -13.33
C ILE A 15 6.29 16.85 -12.34
N HIS A 16 5.21 17.64 -12.45
CA HIS A 16 4.04 17.49 -11.57
C HIS A 16 3.40 16.10 -11.69
N LYS A 17 3.30 15.56 -12.92
CA LYS A 17 2.80 14.19 -13.14
C LYS A 17 3.76 13.12 -12.58
N ASN A 18 5.06 13.32 -12.68
CA ASN A 18 6.05 12.38 -12.15
C ASN A 18 6.03 12.32 -10.62
N VAL A 19 5.80 13.44 -9.93
CA VAL A 19 5.60 13.47 -8.48
C VAL A 19 4.40 12.61 -8.08
N TRP A 20 3.30 12.69 -8.83
CA TRP A 20 2.13 11.84 -8.58
C TRP A 20 2.42 10.34 -8.85
N LYS A 21 3.06 10.03 -9.98
CA LYS A 21 3.44 8.64 -10.35
C LYS A 21 4.44 8.01 -9.37
N ARG A 22 5.37 8.80 -8.82
CA ARG A 22 6.39 8.31 -7.87
C ARG A 22 5.78 7.75 -6.58
N LYS A 23 4.59 8.20 -6.19
CA LYS A 23 3.89 7.63 -5.02
C LYS A 23 3.52 6.16 -5.22
N GLY A 24 3.14 5.76 -6.44
CA GLY A 24 2.80 4.37 -6.77
C GLY A 24 4.00 3.42 -6.67
N TYR A 25 5.20 3.88 -7.03
CA TYR A 25 6.41 3.07 -6.97
C TYR A 25 6.67 2.50 -5.56
N TRP A 26 6.53 3.32 -4.52
CA TRP A 26 6.70 2.86 -3.14
C TRP A 26 5.66 1.84 -2.71
N THR A 27 4.42 2.00 -3.16
CA THR A 27 3.34 1.04 -2.92
C THR A 27 3.64 -0.30 -3.58
N VAL A 28 4.13 -0.28 -4.83
CA VAL A 28 4.51 -1.50 -5.57
C VAL A 28 5.65 -2.23 -4.87
N LEU A 29 6.69 -1.53 -4.43
CA LEU A 29 7.80 -2.15 -3.71
C LEU A 29 7.35 -2.84 -2.41
N LYS A 30 6.50 -2.16 -1.62
CA LYS A 30 5.94 -2.73 -0.39
C LYS A 30 5.05 -3.94 -0.68
N ALA A 31 4.21 -3.88 -1.72
CA ALA A 31 3.34 -4.97 -2.13
C ALA A 31 4.12 -6.18 -2.66
N PHE A 32 5.18 -5.96 -3.44
CA PHE A 32 6.04 -7.04 -3.97
C PHE A 32 6.76 -7.78 -2.84
N SER A 33 7.37 -7.04 -1.91
CA SER A 33 8.01 -7.61 -0.71
C SER A 33 7.01 -8.44 0.11
N LEU A 34 5.79 -7.91 0.29
CA LEU A 34 4.71 -8.60 1.00
C LEU A 34 4.25 -9.88 0.28
N GLY A 35 4.07 -9.83 -1.04
CA GLY A 35 3.66 -10.98 -1.85
C GLY A 35 4.65 -12.14 -1.75
N ASN A 36 5.95 -11.87 -1.82
CA ASN A 36 6.99 -12.90 -1.65
C ASN A 36 6.96 -13.53 -0.24
N SER A 37 6.77 -12.72 0.79
CA SER A 37 6.63 -13.21 2.18
C SER A 37 5.43 -14.15 2.32
N LEU A 38 4.29 -13.80 1.72
CA LEU A 38 3.07 -14.62 1.72
C LEU A 38 3.23 -15.91 0.89
N SER A 39 3.84 -15.82 -0.29
CA SER A 39 4.04 -16.96 -1.20
C SER A 39 4.91 -18.07 -0.60
N SER A 40 5.84 -17.72 0.30
CA SER A 40 6.74 -18.70 0.91
C SER A 40 6.08 -19.60 1.97
N GLY A 41 4.86 -19.29 2.45
CA GLY A 41 4.13 -20.09 3.45
C GLY A 41 4.76 -20.17 4.85
N ASN A 42 6.01 -19.73 5.01
CA ASN A 42 6.79 -19.84 6.25
C ASN A 42 6.53 -18.65 7.22
N SER A 43 5.80 -17.64 6.77
CA SER A 43 5.55 -16.40 7.51
C SER A 43 4.46 -16.60 8.57
N LYS A 44 4.83 -16.78 9.84
CA LYS A 44 3.88 -16.98 10.97
C LYS A 44 3.14 -15.71 11.41
N SER A 45 3.54 -14.54 10.93
CA SER A 45 3.02 -13.23 11.36
C SER A 45 1.91 -12.67 10.47
N PHE A 46 1.78 -13.13 9.22
CA PHE A 46 0.79 -12.66 8.27
C PHE A 46 -0.24 -13.77 7.97
N PHE A 47 -1.50 -13.53 8.36
CA PHE A 47 -2.61 -14.46 8.13
C PHE A 47 -3.53 -13.91 7.02
N VAL A 48 -3.65 -14.63 5.91
CA VAL A 48 -4.65 -14.36 4.87
C VAL A 48 -5.85 -15.25 5.16
N ARG A 49 -7.04 -14.66 5.41
CA ARG A 49 -8.28 -15.45 5.56
C ARG A 49 -8.59 -16.11 4.21
N GLN A 50 -8.51 -17.43 4.13
CA GLN A 50 -9.15 -18.17 3.04
C GLN A 50 -10.66 -18.12 3.29
N THR A 51 -11.40 -17.33 2.52
CA THR A 51 -12.86 -17.43 2.48
C THR A 51 -13.19 -18.62 1.58
N ASN A 52 -13.02 -19.83 2.09
CA ASN A 52 -13.61 -21.00 1.47
C ASN A 52 -15.13 -20.85 1.65
N SER A 53 -15.82 -20.36 0.61
CA SER A 53 -17.26 -20.56 0.52
C SER A 53 -17.47 -22.07 0.47
N LEU A 54 -18.07 -22.62 1.54
CA LEU A 54 -18.36 -24.02 1.83
C LEU A 54 -17.38 -24.70 2.81
N GLY A 55 -17.87 -24.96 4.03
CA GLY A 55 -17.33 -26.01 4.91
C GLY A 55 -16.71 -25.56 6.23
N ASN A 56 -17.56 -25.31 7.22
CA ASN A 56 -17.42 -25.59 8.67
C ASN A 56 -16.00 -25.66 9.28
N SER A 57 -15.69 -24.68 10.14
CA SER A 57 -15.62 -24.87 11.61
C SER A 57 -14.93 -23.65 12.22
N LEU A 58 -15.65 -22.95 13.10
CA LEU A 58 -15.04 -21.94 13.97
C LEU A 58 -14.01 -22.64 14.86
N SER A 59 -12.73 -22.49 14.55
CA SER A 59 -11.68 -22.50 15.58
C SER A 59 -11.22 -21.07 15.76
N SER A 60 -11.95 -20.33 16.61
CA SER A 60 -11.52 -19.03 17.13
C SER A 60 -10.41 -19.26 18.17
N GLY A 61 -9.27 -19.75 17.70
CA GLY A 61 -8.03 -19.78 18.47
C GLY A 61 -7.37 -18.40 18.42
N ASN A 62 -7.16 -17.82 19.59
CA ASN A 62 -6.52 -16.52 19.84
C ASN A 62 -5.12 -16.43 19.19
N SER A 63 -5.07 -16.13 17.89
CA SER A 63 -3.84 -15.78 17.19
C SER A 63 -3.71 -14.27 17.24
N LYS A 64 -2.65 -13.78 17.90
CA LYS A 64 -2.23 -12.38 17.88
C LYS A 64 -1.87 -11.99 16.44
N SER A 65 -2.89 -11.71 15.64
CA SER A 65 -2.75 -11.24 14.26
C SER A 65 -2.22 -9.81 14.30
N PHE A 66 -0.97 -9.63 13.89
CA PHE A 66 -0.41 -8.30 13.69
C PHE A 66 -1.00 -7.74 12.40
N PHE A 67 -2.16 -7.09 12.51
CA PHE A 67 -2.62 -6.20 11.46
C PHE A 67 -1.59 -5.08 11.31
N VAL A 68 -0.81 -5.11 10.23
CA VAL A 68 0.03 -3.96 9.85
C VAL A 68 -0.90 -2.82 9.48
N ARG A 69 -1.27 -1.98 10.46
CA ARG A 69 -1.75 -0.63 10.19
C ARG A 69 -0.58 0.13 9.59
N GLN A 70 -0.57 0.27 8.26
CA GLN A 70 0.33 1.23 7.63
C GLN A 70 -0.03 2.62 8.16
N THR A 71 0.77 3.14 9.09
CA THR A 71 0.68 4.53 9.51
C THR A 71 1.35 5.37 8.43
N ASN A 72 0.57 6.22 7.78
CA ASN A 72 1.12 7.30 6.98
C ASN A 72 1.78 8.27 7.96
N LYS A 73 3.09 8.10 8.21
CA LYS A 73 3.87 9.08 8.96
C LYS A 73 3.90 10.36 8.14
N ILE A 74 3.06 11.33 8.51
CA ILE A 74 3.06 12.66 7.93
C ILE A 74 4.40 13.29 8.34
N SER A 75 5.42 13.19 7.47
CA SER A 75 6.66 13.92 7.66
C SER A 75 6.39 15.38 7.32
N ASN A 76 6.04 16.18 8.31
CA ASN A 76 6.16 17.63 8.21
C ASN A 76 7.66 17.92 8.18
N LYS A 77 8.20 18.11 6.97
CA LYS A 77 9.58 18.57 6.77
C LYS A 77 9.48 20.04 6.39
N THR A 78 9.98 20.90 7.28
CA THR A 78 10.32 22.30 7.00
C THR A 78 11.22 22.40 5.78
#